data_AF-A0A9D9EW95-F1
#
_entry.id   AF-A0A9D9EW95-F1
#
_cell.length_a   1.000
_cell.length_b   1.000
_cell.length_c   1.000
_cell.angle_alpha   90.00
_cell.angle_beta   90.00
_cell.angle_gamma   90.00
#
_symmetry.space_group_name_H-M   'P 1'
#
loop_
_entity.id
_entity.type
_entity.pdbx_description
1 polymer ?
#
loop_
_entity_poly.entity_id
_entity_poly.type
_entity_poly.pdbx_seq_one_letter_code
_entity_poly.pdbx_strand_id
1 'polypeptide(L)' 'MQQLGIIGAWQIILIVCGLVLPIIALIDVIRNEYTKNNKLIWVLVILLMNFLGALLYFLFGTSQKIKNN' A
#
# COMPACT_ATOMS: atom_id res chain seq x y z
N MET A 1 14.44 3.78 35.91
CA MET A 1 14.94 2.68 35.05
C MET A 1 13.82 1.69 34.68
N GLN A 2 12.68 2.14 34.13
CA GLN A 2 11.53 1.24 33.81
C GLN A 2 10.84 1.51 32.45
N GLN A 3 11.37 2.40 31.60
CA GLN A 3 10.74 2.68 30.29
C GLN A 3 11.05 1.63 29.20
N LEU A 4 12.02 0.73 29.41
CA LEU A 4 12.52 -0.18 28.35
C LEU A 4 11.61 -1.35 27.98
N GLY A 5 10.62 -1.71 28.81
CA GLY A 5 9.79 -2.90 28.58
C GLY A 5 8.72 -2.75 27.48
N ILE A 6 8.30 -1.52 27.17
CA ILE A 6 7.20 -1.27 26.22
C ILE A 6 7.72 -0.83 24.84
N ILE A 7 8.99 -0.40 24.73
CA ILE A 7 9.53 0.26 23.53
C ILE A 7 9.58 -0.64 22.28
N GLY A 8 9.42 -1.96 22.40
CA GLY A 8 9.46 -2.88 21.26
C GLY A 8 8.11 -3.12 20.55
N ALA A 9 7.01 -3.30 21.28
CA ALA A 9 5.77 -3.85 20.71
C ALA A 9 5.04 -2.86 19.80
N TRP A 10 4.92 -1.60 20.20
CA TRP A 10 4.24 -0.58 19.39
C TRP A 10 5.04 -0.17 18.15
N GLN A 11 6.37 -0.29 18.20
CA GLN A 11 7.24 -0.05 17.05
C GLN A 11 7.01 -1.11 15.96
N ILE A 12 6.85 -2.37 16.36
CA ILE A 12 6.48 -3.45 15.42
C ILE A 12 5.13 -3.16 14.78
N ILE A 13 4.14 -2.69 15.56
CA ILE A 13 2.82 -2.33 15.03
C ILE A 13 2.91 -1.19 14.02
N LEU A 14 3.72 -0.15 14.28
CA LEU A 14 3.92 0.96 13.36
C LEU A 14 4.63 0.53 12.07
N ILE A 15 5.66 -0.31 12.17
CA ILE A 15 6.40 -0.85 11.03
C ILE A 15 5.48 -1.75 10.20
N VAL A 16 4.73 -2.64 10.85
CA VAL A 16 3.75 -3.52 10.19
C VAL A 16 2.69 -2.67 9.48
N CYS A 17 2.11 -1.66 10.13
CA CYS A 17 1.10 -0.82 9.52
C CYS A 17 1.67 0.02 8.35
N GLY A 18 2.91 0.51 8.47
CA GLY A 18 3.57 1.33 7.46
C GLY A 18 4.08 0.56 6.24
N LEU A 19 4.46 -0.70 6.39
CA LEU A 19 5.01 -1.54 5.31
C LEU A 19 4.03 -2.58 4.78
N VAL A 20 3.17 -3.16 5.62
CA VAL A 20 2.24 -4.20 5.16
C VAL A 20 1.14 -3.60 4.31
N LEU A 21 0.66 -2.39 4.63
CA LEU A 21 -0.36 -1.70 3.83
C LEU A 21 0.08 -1.47 2.37
N PRO A 22 1.28 -0.91 2.09
CA PRO A 22 1.77 -0.81 0.72
C PRO A 22 2.06 -2.15 0.06
N ILE A 23 2.55 -3.15 0.81
CA ILE A 23 2.76 -4.50 0.25
C ILE A 23 1.44 -5.12 -0.21
N ILE A 24 0.39 -5.03 0.59
CA ILE A 24 -0.95 -5.53 0.22
C ILE A 24 -1.46 -4.79 -1.00
N ALA A 25 -1.34 -3.46 -1.05
CA ALA A 25 -1.73 -2.66 -2.21
C ALA A 25 -0.95 -3.05 -3.47
N LEU A 26 0.35 -3.32 -3.35
CA LEU A 26 1.20 -3.76 -4.46
C LEU A 26 0.74 -5.12 -4.99
N ILE A 27 0.45 -6.07 -4.09
CA ILE A 27 -0.07 -7.40 -4.45
C ILE A 27 -1.42 -7.26 -5.14
N ASP A 28 -2.31 -6.40 -4.64
CA ASP A 28 -3.63 -6.15 -5.24
C ASP A 28 -3.49 -5.56 -6.65
N VAL A 29 -2.57 -4.62 -6.86
CA VAL A 29 -2.25 -4.04 -8.19
C VAL A 29 -1.69 -5.09 -9.15
N ILE A 30 -0.80 -5.97 -8.68
CA ILE A 30 -0.21 -7.02 -9.52
C ILE A 30 -1.26 -8.08 -9.88
N ARG A 31 -2.15 -8.41 -8.95
CA ARG A 31 -3.14 -9.48 -9.07
C ARG A 31 -4.39 -9.05 -9.83
N ASN A 32 -4.79 -7.78 -9.75
CA ASN A 32 -5.96 -7.26 -10.43
C ASN A 32 -5.58 -6.80 -11.87
N GLU A 33 -6.39 -7.18 -12.85
CA GLU A 33 -6.16 -6.86 -14.26
C GLU A 33 -6.59 -5.42 -14.54
N TYR A 34 -5.66 -4.48 -14.39
CA TYR A 34 -5.81 -3.10 -14.85
C TYR A 34 -5.37 -2.99 -16.31
N THR A 35 -5.84 -1.96 -17.03
CA THR A 35 -5.24 -1.54 -18.30
C THR A 35 -3.72 -1.44 -18.14
N LYS A 36 -2.94 -2.10 -19.03
CA LYS A 36 -1.48 -2.31 -18.86
C LYS A 36 -0.70 -1.08 -18.38
N ASN A 37 -1.03 0.13 -18.87
CA ASN A 37 -0.39 1.38 -18.45
C ASN A 37 -0.70 1.77 -17.00
N ASN A 38 -1.96 1.66 -16.57
CA ASN A 38 -2.36 2.03 -15.22
C ASN A 38 -1.75 1.13 -14.16
N LYS A 39 -1.54 -0.16 -14.49
CA LYS A 39 -0.86 -1.10 -13.60
C LYS A 39 0.54 -0.63 -13.22
N LEU A 40 1.35 -0.27 -14.22
CA LEU A 40 2.73 0.18 -14.00
C LEU A 40 2.79 1.50 -13.22
N ILE A 41 1.89 2.44 -13.49
CA ILE A 41 1.80 3.72 -12.77
C ILE A 41 1.53 3.46 -11.29
N TRP A 42 0.56 2.59 -10.96
CA TRP A 42 0.25 2.27 -9.57
C TRP A 42 1.38 1.54 -8.85
N VAL A 43 2.06 0.60 -9.51
CA VAL A 43 3.24 -0.05 -8.94
C VAL A 43 4.33 0.99 -8.63
N LEU A 44 4.61 1.91 -9.55
CA LEU A 44 5.65 2.92 -9.36
C LEU A 44 5.30 3.92 -8.24
N VAL A 45 4.04 4.34 -8.15
CA VAL A 45 3.54 5.23 -7.08
C VAL A 45 3.62 4.55 -5.72
N ILE A 46 3.19 3.30 -5.59
CA ILE A 46 3.28 2.54 -4.34
C ILE A 46 4.74 2.28 -3.97
N LEU A 47 5.61 1.98 -4.92
CA LEU A 47 7.04 1.74 -4.65
C LEU A 47 7.77 3.01 -4.19
N LEU A 48 7.49 4.17 -4.82
CA LEU A 48 8.14 5.45 -4.49
C LEU A 48 7.57 6.11 -3.24
N MET A 49 6.25 6.08 -3.06
CA MET A 49 5.58 6.75 -1.94
C MET A 49 5.19 5.83 -0.78
N ASN A 50 5.39 4.51 -0.91
CA ASN A 50 5.13 3.49 0.10
C ASN A 50 3.74 3.68 0.74
N PHE A 51 3.65 4.16 1.99
CA PHE A 51 2.40 4.45 2.67
C PHE A 51 1.50 5.46 1.93
N LEU A 52 2.05 6.56 1.42
CA LEU A 52 1.30 7.56 0.65
C LEU A 52 0.80 6.98 -0.68
N GLY A 53 1.59 6.11 -1.30
CA GLY A 53 1.23 5.48 -2.57
C GLY A 53 0.09 4.48 -2.40
N ALA A 54 0.07 3.73 -1.31
CA ALA A 54 -1.05 2.86 -0.94
C ALA A 54 -2.33 3.67 -0.65
N LEU A 55 -2.20 4.82 0.02
CA LEU A 55 -3.33 5.70 0.30
C LEU A 55 -3.92 6.29 -0.99
N LEU A 56 -3.07 6.75 -1.91
CA LEU A 56 -3.49 7.19 -3.23
C LEU A 56 -4.17 6.06 -4.01
N TYR A 57 -3.66 4.84 -3.94
CA TYR A 57 -4.27 3.66 -4.59
C TYR A 57 -5.70 3.41 -4.08
N PHE A 58 -5.91 3.56 -2.77
CA PHE A 58 -7.24 3.38 -2.20
C PHE A 58 -8.22 4.49 -2.65
N LEU A 59 -7.74 5.73 -2.76
CA LEU A 59 -8.55 6.89 -3.18
C LEU A 59 -8.88 6.89 -4.68
N PHE A 60 -7.90 6.62 -5.54
CA PHE A 60 -8.02 6.79 -7.00
C PHE A 60 -7.83 5.50 -7.81
N GLY A 61 -7.21 4.47 -7.24
CA GLY A 61 -6.92 3.22 -7.93
C GLY A 61 -8.17 2.37 -8.17
N THR A 62 -9.14 2.44 -7.26
CA THR A 62 -10.39 1.68 -7.34
C THR A 62 -11.31 2.17 -8.46
N SER A 63 -11.34 3.48 -8.74
CA SER A 63 -12.16 4.10 -9.79
C SER A 63 -11.68 3.80 -11.21
N GLN A 64 -10.44 3.32 -11.35
CA GLN A 64 -9.85 2.93 -12.64
C GLN A 64 -10.04 1.44 -12.94
N LYS A 65 -10.76 0.69 -12.08
CA LYS A 65 -11.21 -0.65 -12.42
C LYS A 65 -12.18 -0.54 -13.60
N ILE A 66 -11.89 -1.29 -14.65
CA ILE A 66 -12.70 -1.32 -15.88
C ILE A 66 -14.13 -1.71 -15.48
N LYS A 67 -15.04 -0.74 -15.52
CA LYS A 67 -16.47 -0.99 -15.31
C LYS A 67 -17.00 -1.62 -16.59
N ASN A 68 -17.05 -2.94 -16.61
CA ASN A 68 -17.73 -3.66 -17.68
C ASN A 68 -19.24 -3.39 -17.51
N ASN A 69 -19.82 -2.61 -18.43
CA ASN A 69 -21.28 -2.42 -18.52
C ASN A 69 -21.92 -3.67 -19.13
#